data_AF-A0A656VM49-F1
#
_entry.id   AF-A0A656VM49-F1
#
_cell.length_a   1.000
_cell.length_b   1.000
_cell.length_c   1.000
_cell.angle_alpha   90.00
_cell.angle_beta   90.00
_cell.angle_gamma   90.00
#
_symmetry.space_group_name_H-M   'P 1'
#
loop_
_entity.id
_entity.type
_entity.pdbx_description
1 polymer ?
#
loop_
_entity_poly.entity_id
_entity_poly.type
_entity_poly.pdbx_seq_one_letter_code
_entity_poly.pdbx_strand_id
1 'polypeptide(L)'
;MKVWKNNRIWHYRYALLAFAALACCCAAAYVLFAMPQVPECRASMRVHNQDKDAAMERVLLVSIVPEGARQLTMLMSGSFFDGDTRYVVDRSVEMSYQRRGSNYTMWVTKNTRKPQDSVIREDMNRRLPIAGQQLHMRIERIDRHHYLFTDNHSPLFVCVTGA
;
A
#
# COMPACT_ATOMS: atom_id res chain seq x y z
N MET A 1 14.12 -54.29 27.12
CA MET A 1 14.14 -52.81 27.01
C MET A 1 12.96 -52.25 27.81
N LYS A 2 13.21 -51.59 28.95
CA LYS A 2 12.16 -50.96 29.78
C LYS A 2 11.82 -49.59 29.19
N VAL A 3 10.64 -49.47 28.58
CA VAL A 3 10.10 -48.18 28.14
C VAL A 3 9.65 -47.44 29.41
N TRP A 4 10.49 -46.52 29.88
CA TRP A 4 10.15 -45.61 30.97
C TRP A 4 9.05 -44.66 30.46
N LYS A 5 7.78 -45.03 30.68
CA LYS A 5 6.63 -44.18 30.36
C LYS A 5 6.73 -42.91 31.21
N ASN A 6 7.13 -41.82 30.56
CA ASN A 6 7.36 -40.52 31.18
C ASN A 6 6.04 -39.93 31.72
N ASN A 7 5.70 -40.27 32.97
CA ASN A 7 4.44 -39.90 33.64
C ASN A 7 4.31 -38.39 33.92
N ARG A 8 5.44 -37.64 33.88
CA ARG A 8 5.44 -36.18 34.03
C ARG A 8 4.73 -35.47 32.90
N ILE A 9 4.89 -35.92 31.65
CA ILE A 9 4.23 -35.28 30.50
C ILE A 9 2.72 -35.34 30.65
N TRP A 10 2.17 -36.40 31.25
CA TRP A 10 0.72 -36.57 31.43
C TRP A 10 0.10 -35.53 32.37
N HIS A 11 0.82 -35.14 33.43
CA HIS A 11 0.36 -34.11 34.38
C HIS A 11 0.44 -32.70 33.80
N TYR A 12 1.41 -32.42 32.93
CA TYR A 12 1.56 -31.11 32.28
C TYR A 12 0.81 -30.98 30.96
N ARG A 13 0.07 -32.00 30.49
CA ARG A 13 -0.63 -31.94 29.18
C ARG A 13 -1.56 -30.76 29.08
N TYR A 14 -2.36 -30.50 30.11
CA TYR A 14 -3.30 -29.38 30.10
C TYR A 14 -2.57 -28.03 30.09
N ALA A 15 -1.48 -27.91 30.84
CA ALA A 15 -0.65 -26.70 30.82
C ALA A 15 0.03 -26.48 29.47
N LEU A 16 0.55 -27.55 28.84
CA LEU A 16 1.15 -27.51 27.51
C LEU A 16 0.10 -27.15 26.43
N LEU A 17 -1.11 -27.71 26.52
CA LEU A 17 -2.22 -27.37 25.62
C LEU A 17 -2.66 -25.91 25.79
N ALA A 18 -2.75 -25.42 27.03
CA ALA A 18 -3.08 -24.03 27.32
C ALA A 18 -2.01 -23.07 26.77
N PHE A 19 -0.74 -23.40 26.95
CA PHE A 19 0.37 -22.61 26.40
C PHE A 19 0.36 -22.61 24.86
N ALA A 20 0.15 -23.76 24.23
CA ALA A 20 0.04 -23.87 22.77
C ALA A 20 -1.14 -23.05 22.22
N ALA A 21 -2.31 -23.13 22.87
CA ALA A 21 -3.47 -22.31 22.50
C ALA A 21 -3.18 -20.82 22.63
N LEU A 22 -2.51 -20.40 23.71
CA LEU A 22 -2.14 -19.01 23.93
C LEU A 22 -1.14 -18.53 22.86
N ALA A 23 -0.13 -19.35 22.52
CA ALA A 23 0.80 -19.05 21.46
C ALA A 23 0.11 -18.89 20.09
N CYS A 24 -0.85 -19.77 19.75
CA CYS A 24 -1.65 -19.65 18.54
C CYS A 24 -2.49 -18.36 18.51
N CYS A 25 -3.12 -18.00 19.63
CA CYS A 25 -3.88 -16.76 19.75
C CYS A 25 -2.98 -15.52 19.55
N CYS A 26 -1.80 -15.51 20.17
CA CYS A 26 -0.82 -14.44 19.99
C CYS A 26 -0.33 -14.33 18.54
N ALA A 27 -0.05 -15.46 17.88
CA ALA A 27 0.36 -15.48 16.48
C ALA A 27 -0.76 -14.95 15.55
N ALA A 28 -2.00 -15.38 15.77
CA ALA A 28 -3.14 -14.89 15.00
C ALA A 28 -3.37 -13.38 15.21
N ALA A 29 -3.29 -12.91 16.46
CA ALA A 29 -3.40 -11.48 16.76
C ALA A 29 -2.28 -10.67 16.08
N TYR A 30 -1.05 -11.17 16.10
CA TYR A 30 0.07 -10.51 15.42
C TYR A 30 -0.17 -10.39 13.91
N VAL A 31 -0.61 -11.46 13.25
CA VAL A 31 -0.93 -11.44 11.82
C VAL A 31 -2.07 -10.46 11.50
N LEU A 32 -3.09 -10.38 12.35
CA LEU A 32 -4.26 -9.52 12.09
C LEU A 32 -4.00 -8.03 12.36
N PHE A 33 -3.17 -7.70 13.35
CA PHE A 33 -3.01 -6.34 13.85
C PHE A 33 -1.66 -5.69 13.55
N ALA A 34 -0.61 -6.48 13.30
CA ALA A 34 0.73 -5.96 13.03
C ALA A 34 1.17 -6.15 11.58
N MET A 35 0.76 -7.24 10.92
CA MET A 35 1.24 -7.55 9.58
C MET A 35 0.62 -6.61 8.53
N PRO A 36 1.44 -5.98 7.67
CA PRO A 36 0.95 -5.21 6.52
C PRO A 36 0.03 -6.01 5.62
N GLN A 37 -1.09 -5.40 5.22
CA GLN A 37 -2.03 -6.02 4.28
C GLN A 37 -1.85 -5.51 2.84
N VAL A 38 -1.00 -4.51 2.64
CA VAL A 38 -0.58 -3.99 1.33
C VAL A 38 0.91 -4.28 1.19
N PRO A 39 1.37 -4.78 0.03
CA PRO A 39 2.78 -5.08 -0.18
C PRO A 39 3.61 -3.80 -0.24
N GLU A 40 4.84 -3.87 0.26
CA GLU A 40 5.86 -2.87 -0.08
C GLU A 40 6.28 -3.07 -1.54
N CYS A 41 6.15 -2.04 -2.36
CA CYS A 41 6.36 -2.17 -3.79
C CYS A 41 6.63 -0.83 -4.47
N ARG A 42 7.16 -0.88 -5.70
CA ARG A 42 7.47 0.30 -6.53
C ARG A 42 6.83 0.15 -7.91
N ALA A 43 6.39 1.26 -8.47
CA ALA A 43 5.78 1.31 -9.80
C ALA A 43 6.24 2.57 -10.53
N SER A 44 6.43 2.47 -11.84
CA SER A 44 6.49 3.63 -12.73
C SER A 44 5.16 3.76 -13.46
N MET A 45 4.52 4.91 -13.35
CA MET A 45 3.29 5.25 -14.07
C MET A 45 3.57 6.34 -15.09
N ARG A 46 3.09 6.12 -16.32
CA ARG A 46 3.08 7.11 -17.39
C ARG A 46 1.64 7.27 -17.87
N VAL A 47 1.07 8.45 -17.67
CA VAL A 47 -0.32 8.75 -18.01
C VAL A 47 -0.33 9.85 -19.04
N HIS A 48 -1.01 9.61 -20.15
CA HIS A 48 -1.22 10.56 -21.23
C HIS A 48 -2.70 10.92 -21.30
N ASN A 49 -3.01 12.17 -21.02
CA ASN A 49 -4.37 12.69 -21.12
C ASN A 49 -4.41 13.74 -22.23
N GLN A 50 -5.20 13.48 -23.26
CA GLN A 50 -5.59 14.52 -24.22
C GLN A 50 -6.87 15.18 -23.70
N ASP A 51 -6.76 16.43 -23.29
CA ASP A 51 -7.92 17.30 -23.09
C ASP A 51 -8.00 18.26 -24.27
N LYS A 52 -9.21 18.71 -24.62
CA LYS A 52 -9.54 19.31 -25.94
C LYS A 52 -8.62 20.45 -26.40
N ASP A 53 -7.93 21.11 -25.48
CA ASP A 53 -7.04 22.25 -25.75
C ASP A 53 -5.55 22.01 -25.38
N ALA A 54 -5.19 20.90 -24.72
CA ALA A 54 -3.79 20.61 -24.33
C ALA A 54 -3.51 19.12 -24.06
N ALA A 55 -2.36 18.63 -24.55
CA ALA A 55 -1.83 17.32 -24.21
C ALA A 55 -1.09 17.41 -22.87
N MET A 56 -1.59 16.68 -21.87
CA MET A 56 -0.97 16.59 -20.56
C MET A 56 -0.37 15.20 -20.37
N GLU A 57 0.91 15.17 -20.06
CA GLU A 57 1.63 13.94 -19.77
C GLU A 57 2.09 13.94 -18.31
N ARG A 58 2.03 12.78 -17.67
CA ARG A 58 2.54 12.61 -16.31
C ARG A 58 3.36 11.34 -16.21
N VAL A 59 4.60 11.47 -15.74
CA VAL A 59 5.51 10.37 -15.48
C VAL A 59 5.88 10.38 -14.01
N LEU A 60 5.41 9.41 -13.23
CA LEU A 60 5.70 9.30 -11.80
C LEU A 60 6.30 7.95 -11.45
N LEU A 61 7.28 7.96 -10.58
CA LEU A 61 7.70 6.84 -9.76
C LEU A 61 6.89 6.89 -8.47
N VAL A 62 6.20 5.79 -8.17
CA VAL A 62 5.40 5.60 -6.97
C VAL A 62 6.04 4.48 -6.15
N SER A 63 6.26 4.72 -4.86
CA SER A 63 6.70 3.71 -3.89
C SER A 63 5.66 3.60 -2.79
N ILE A 64 5.16 2.40 -2.57
CA ILE A 64 4.23 2.07 -1.48
C ILE A 64 5.04 1.50 -0.33
N VAL A 65 4.97 2.15 0.83
CA VAL A 65 5.64 1.73 2.06
C VAL A 65 4.56 1.51 3.11
N PRO A 66 4.21 0.26 3.47
CA PRO A 66 3.22 0.02 4.49
C PRO A 66 3.73 0.40 5.88
N GLU A 67 2.86 0.99 6.68
CA GLU A 67 3.11 1.40 8.06
C GLU A 67 2.15 0.63 8.98
N GLY A 68 2.59 -0.53 9.45
CA GLY A 68 1.73 -1.45 10.20
C GLY A 68 0.59 -2.04 9.37
N ALA A 69 -0.51 -2.42 10.03
CA ALA A 69 -1.57 -3.22 9.41
C ALA A 69 -2.63 -2.41 8.63
N ARG A 70 -2.72 -1.09 8.85
CA ARG A 70 -3.82 -0.25 8.32
C ARG A 70 -3.40 1.13 7.84
N GLN A 71 -2.10 1.41 7.79
CA GLN A 71 -1.56 2.64 7.27
C GLN A 71 -0.50 2.33 6.22
N LEU A 72 -0.29 3.27 5.31
CA LEU A 72 0.78 3.23 4.33
C LEU A 72 1.17 4.66 3.96
N THR A 73 2.41 4.80 3.52
CA THR A 73 2.92 6.01 2.90
C THR A 73 3.21 5.72 1.44
N MET A 74 2.61 6.52 0.56
CA MET A 74 2.88 6.54 -0.86
C MET A 74 3.84 7.68 -1.17
N LEU A 75 5.07 7.34 -1.55
CA LEU A 75 6.06 8.29 -2.03
C LEU A 75 5.89 8.45 -3.53
N MET A 76 5.71 9.68 -3.98
CA MET A 76 5.51 10.02 -5.40
C MET A 76 6.59 10.98 -5.84
N SER A 77 7.34 10.63 -6.88
CA SER A 77 8.36 11.49 -7.46
C SER A 77 8.31 11.44 -8.98
N GLY A 78 8.52 12.55 -9.66
CA GLY A 78 8.54 12.54 -11.12
C GLY A 78 8.20 13.89 -11.72
N SER A 79 7.48 13.88 -12.84
CA SER A 79 7.18 15.10 -13.58
C SER A 79 5.81 15.08 -14.23
N PHE A 80 5.21 16.26 -14.26
CA PHE A 80 3.99 16.59 -14.98
C PHE A 80 4.38 17.52 -16.13
N PHE A 81 3.89 17.25 -17.32
CA PHE A 81 4.14 18.02 -18.53
C PHE A 81 2.82 18.56 -19.05
N ASP A 82 2.84 19.84 -19.42
CA ASP A 82 1.76 20.53 -20.12
C ASP A 82 2.36 21.27 -21.31
N GLY A 83 2.21 20.69 -22.50
CA GLY A 83 3.02 21.04 -23.66
C GLY A 83 4.52 20.95 -23.34
N ASP A 84 5.24 22.05 -23.54
CA ASP A 84 6.69 22.14 -23.28
C ASP A 84 7.05 22.47 -21.82
N THR A 85 6.05 22.75 -20.97
CA THR A 85 6.30 23.15 -19.58
C THR A 85 6.37 21.92 -18.68
N ARG A 86 7.51 21.76 -17.98
CA ARG A 86 7.74 20.69 -17.01
C ARG A 86 7.53 21.19 -15.58
N TYR A 87 6.70 20.48 -14.83
CA TYR A 87 6.52 20.64 -13.39
C TYR A 87 7.06 19.41 -12.65
N VAL A 88 7.78 19.63 -11.56
CA VAL A 88 8.30 18.56 -10.71
C VAL A 88 7.25 18.17 -9.69
N VAL A 89 7.03 16.86 -9.54
CA VAL A 89 6.19 16.30 -8.49
C VAL A 89 7.10 15.59 -7.50
N ASP A 90 7.02 15.95 -6.22
CA ASP A 90 7.67 15.21 -5.14
C ASP A 90 6.87 15.32 -3.85
N ARG A 91 6.14 14.25 -3.52
CA ARG A 91 5.17 14.22 -2.43
C ARG A 91 5.26 12.94 -1.63
N SER A 92 4.97 13.07 -0.33
CA SER A 92 4.71 11.95 0.56
C SER A 92 3.25 11.97 0.95
N VAL A 93 2.51 10.93 0.59
CA VAL A 93 1.07 10.82 0.83
C VAL A 93 0.83 9.71 1.84
N GLU A 94 0.46 10.11 3.05
CA GLU A 94 0.09 9.19 4.12
C GLU A 94 -1.39 8.81 3.94
N MET A 95 -1.69 7.52 4.05
CA MET A 95 -3.03 6.98 3.91
C MET A 95 -3.33 5.98 5.02
N SER A 96 -4.54 6.04 5.55
CA SER A 96 -5.13 4.93 6.30
C SER A 96 -6.03 4.12 5.38
N TYR A 97 -6.20 2.83 5.65
CA TYR A 97 -7.05 1.98 4.81
C TYR A 97 -7.81 0.91 5.58
N GLN A 98 -8.92 0.48 4.97
CA GLN A 98 -9.68 -0.69 5.37
C GLN A 98 -9.77 -1.66 4.19
N ARG A 99 -9.42 -2.93 4.44
CA ARG A 99 -9.46 -4.01 3.45
C ARG A 99 -10.74 -4.83 3.59
N ARG A 100 -11.33 -5.19 2.44
CA ARG A 100 -12.40 -6.19 2.28
C ARG A 100 -12.08 -7.06 1.06
N GLY A 101 -11.47 -8.21 1.29
CA GLY A 101 -10.98 -9.08 0.21
C GLY A 101 -9.84 -8.39 -0.56
N SER A 102 -10.00 -8.24 -1.87
CA SER A 102 -9.05 -7.50 -2.73
C SER A 102 -9.34 -5.99 -2.80
N ASN A 103 -10.43 -5.53 -2.17
CA ASN A 103 -10.85 -4.13 -2.21
C ASN A 103 -10.35 -3.38 -0.98
N TYR A 104 -9.89 -2.16 -1.20
CA TYR A 104 -9.31 -1.27 -0.21
C TYR A 104 -10.01 0.08 -0.32
N THR A 105 -10.62 0.51 0.78
CA THR A 105 -11.01 1.91 0.93
C THR A 105 -9.87 2.60 1.65
N MET A 106 -9.27 3.59 1.02
CA MET A 106 -8.16 4.36 1.55
C MET A 106 -8.59 5.80 1.79
N TRP A 107 -8.10 6.41 2.86
CA TRP A 107 -8.30 7.81 3.18
C TRP A 107 -6.94 8.49 3.22
N VAL A 108 -6.78 9.52 2.40
CA VAL A 108 -5.57 10.35 2.40
C VAL A 108 -5.59 11.19 3.66
N THR A 109 -4.79 10.80 4.66
CA THR A 109 -4.72 11.48 5.95
C THR A 109 -3.84 12.73 5.84
N LYS A 110 -2.78 12.66 5.04
CA LYS A 110 -1.84 13.77 4.86
C LYS A 110 -1.19 13.72 3.50
N ASN A 111 -0.99 14.88 2.88
CA ASN A 111 -0.22 15.03 1.66
C ASN A 111 0.85 16.10 1.89
N THR A 112 2.10 15.66 2.01
CA THR A 112 3.25 16.52 2.26
C THR A 112 3.98 16.78 0.94
N ARG A 113 3.96 18.02 0.46
CA ARG A 113 4.76 18.45 -0.69
C ARG A 113 6.19 18.73 -0.24
N LYS A 114 7.18 18.19 -0.96
CA LYS A 114 8.58 18.51 -0.71
C LYS A 114 8.97 19.84 -1.37
N PRO A 115 10.07 20.49 -0.93
CA PRO A 115 10.46 21.81 -1.45
C PRO A 115 10.64 21.91 -2.97
N GLN A 116 11.02 20.80 -3.62
CA GLN A 116 11.19 20.69 -5.06
C GLN A 116 9.89 20.47 -5.84
N ASP A 117 8.75 20.22 -5.18
CA ASP A 117 7.46 20.09 -5.86
C ASP A 117 7.04 21.46 -6.40
N SER A 118 6.93 21.57 -7.73
CA SER A 118 6.63 22.82 -8.43
C SER A 118 5.19 22.88 -8.95
N VAL A 119 4.34 21.91 -8.60
CA VAL A 119 2.94 21.88 -9.04
C VAL A 119 2.11 22.82 -8.17
N ILE A 120 1.94 24.04 -8.65
CA ILE A 120 1.16 25.11 -8.01
C ILE A 120 -0.27 25.15 -8.59
N ARG A 121 -0.40 24.83 -9.88
CA ARG A 121 -1.66 24.86 -10.63
C ARG A 121 -2.69 23.89 -10.04
N GLU A 122 -3.87 24.42 -9.74
CA GLU A 122 -4.92 23.68 -9.03
C GLU A 122 -5.53 22.56 -9.88
N ASP A 123 -5.67 22.77 -11.19
CA ASP A 123 -6.14 21.76 -12.14
C ASP A 123 -5.22 20.53 -12.20
N MET A 124 -3.90 20.75 -12.13
CA MET A 124 -2.90 19.68 -12.05
C MET A 124 -2.87 19.04 -10.67
N ASN A 125 -2.98 19.85 -9.62
CA ASN A 125 -2.98 19.38 -8.24
C ASN A 125 -4.15 18.41 -7.96
N ARG A 126 -5.33 18.67 -8.53
CA ARG A 126 -6.52 17.81 -8.42
C ARG A 126 -6.35 16.43 -9.06
N ARG A 127 -5.37 16.26 -9.94
CA ARG A 127 -5.04 14.97 -10.56
C ARG A 127 -4.12 14.11 -9.69
N LEU A 128 -3.61 14.65 -8.59
CA LEU A 128 -2.79 13.96 -7.59
C LEU A 128 -3.63 13.71 -6.32
N PRO A 129 -3.26 12.75 -5.45
CA PRO A 129 -3.98 12.54 -4.20
C PRO A 129 -4.04 13.81 -3.34
N ILE A 130 -5.20 14.12 -2.76
CA ILE A 130 -5.39 15.32 -1.91
C ILE A 130 -5.75 14.88 -0.49
N ALA A 131 -5.29 15.61 0.52
CA ALA A 131 -5.68 15.34 1.90
C ALA A 131 -7.21 15.40 2.07
N GLY A 132 -7.76 14.44 2.82
CA GLY A 132 -9.20 14.26 2.99
C GLY A 132 -9.89 13.49 1.85
N GLN A 133 -9.18 13.17 0.76
CA GLN A 133 -9.73 12.36 -0.32
C GLN A 133 -9.91 10.90 0.11
N GLN A 134 -11.03 10.31 -0.28
CA GLN A 134 -11.27 8.88 -0.18
C GLN A 134 -11.01 8.22 -1.55
N LEU A 135 -10.20 7.16 -1.55
CA LEU A 135 -9.83 6.39 -2.73
C LEU A 135 -10.36 4.97 -2.59
N HIS A 136 -11.03 4.48 -3.62
CA HIS A 136 -11.44 3.08 -3.73
C HIS A 136 -10.49 2.37 -4.67
N MET A 137 -9.67 1.48 -4.13
CA MET A 137 -8.70 0.72 -4.89
C MET A 137 -8.93 -0.78 -4.75
N ARG A 138 -8.66 -1.51 -5.83
CA ARG A 138 -8.57 -2.96 -5.79
C ARG A 138 -7.11 -3.34 -6.05
N ILE A 139 -6.55 -4.14 -5.16
CA ILE A 139 -5.16 -4.59 -5.22
C ILE A 139 -5.17 -6.10 -5.41
N GLU A 140 -4.68 -6.55 -6.56
CA GLU A 140 -4.67 -7.96 -6.94
C GLU A 140 -3.26 -8.44 -7.19
N ARG A 141 -2.96 -9.66 -6.76
CA ARG A 141 -1.68 -10.29 -7.04
C ARG A 141 -1.72 -10.92 -8.43
N ILE A 142 -0.85 -10.46 -9.33
CA ILE A 142 -0.70 -11.04 -10.67
C ILE A 142 0.19 -12.28 -10.59
N ASP A 143 1.34 -12.14 -9.93
CA ASP A 143 2.30 -13.22 -9.70
C ASP A 143 3.06 -13.04 -8.38
N ARG A 144 4.19 -13.74 -8.20
CA ARG A 144 4.94 -13.68 -6.95
C ARG A 144 5.38 -12.26 -6.56
N HIS A 145 5.72 -11.43 -7.54
CA HIS A 145 6.35 -10.12 -7.35
C HIS A 145 5.53 -8.95 -7.89
N HIS A 146 4.49 -9.21 -8.69
CA HIS A 146 3.68 -8.18 -9.33
C HIS A 146 2.28 -8.08 -8.74
N TYR A 147 1.87 -6.85 -8.45
CA TYR A 147 0.54 -6.51 -7.95
C TYR A 147 -0.11 -5.45 -8.83
N LEU A 148 -1.34 -5.69 -9.26
CA LEU A 148 -2.14 -4.73 -10.01
C LEU A 148 -2.92 -3.83 -9.04
N PHE A 149 -2.77 -2.52 -9.20
CA PHE A 149 -3.58 -1.52 -8.52
C PHE A 149 -4.58 -0.96 -9.52
N THR A 150 -5.88 -1.09 -9.23
CA THR A 150 -6.95 -0.53 -10.06
C THR A 150 -7.83 0.38 -9.24
N ASP A 151 -8.39 1.42 -9.86
CA ASP A 151 -9.52 2.16 -9.30
C ASP A 151 -10.84 1.68 -9.93
N ASN A 152 -11.93 2.43 -9.73
CA ASN A 152 -13.25 2.11 -10.26
C ASN A 152 -13.38 2.29 -11.79
N HIS A 153 -12.42 2.94 -12.45
CA HIS A 153 -12.52 3.36 -13.84
C HIS A 153 -11.40 2.79 -14.72
N SER A 154 -10.23 2.49 -14.15
CA SER A 154 -9.05 2.06 -14.89
C SER A 154 -8.01 1.35 -14.02
N PRO A 155 -7.17 0.49 -14.62
CA PRO A 155 -5.94 0.08 -13.98
C PRO A 155 -5.02 1.30 -13.81
N LEU A 156 -4.54 1.54 -12.59
CA LEU A 156 -3.69 2.68 -12.27
C LEU A 156 -2.22 2.38 -12.60
N PHE A 157 -1.70 1.28 -12.05
CA PHE A 157 -0.33 0.85 -12.26
C PHE A 157 -0.11 -0.60 -11.81
N VAL A 158 0.96 -1.20 -12.32
CA VAL A 158 1.50 -2.48 -11.81
C VAL A 158 2.65 -2.15 -10.88
N CYS A 159 2.55 -2.65 -9.64
CA CYS A 159 3.55 -2.48 -8.60
C CYS A 159 4.41 -3.74 -8.49
N VAL A 160 5.72 -3.54 -8.43
CA VAL A 160 6.73 -4.60 -8.32
C VAL A 160 7.29 -4.59 -6.91
N THR A 161 7.19 -5.72 -6.19
CA THR A 161 7.85 -5.88 -4.90
C THR A 161 9.35 -6.11 -5.12
N GLY A 162 10.19 -5.68 -4.17
CA GLY A 162 11.59 -6.11 -4.16
C GLY A 162 11.69 -7.64 -4.22
N ALA A 163 12.71 -8.14 -4.92
CA ALA A 163 13.10 -9.54 -4.87
C ALA A 163 13.83 -9.86 -3.56
#